data_AF-A0A7Y1ZYG4-F1
#
_entry.id   AF-A0A7Y1ZYG4-F1
#
_cell.length_a   1.000
_cell.length_b   1.000
_cell.length_c   1.000
_cell.angle_alpha   90.00
_cell.angle_beta   90.00
_cell.angle_gamma   90.00
#
_symmetry.space_group_name_H-M   'P 1'
#
loop_
_entity.id
_entity.type
_entity.pdbx_description
1 polymer ?
#
loop_
_entity_poly.entity_id
_entity_poly.type
_entity_poly.pdbx_seq_one_letter_code
_entity_poly.pdbx_strand_id
1 'polypeptide(L)'
;MAERNHFSGTRLARRAFLITTATTLALATFANPVDAKKDKKSKTEPTPTVPITLGSMYSVVDQIGARTMWERGITGAGVNVAVIDTGVAPVDALSGPDKVIALVDLSAEAEIEEATYLDTYGHGTHMAGIIAGRTPGADPTTAEDHPEWFMGVAPDASLISVKVGDNSGAVDVSQVIAGVDWVIEHADELDIRVLNLSFGSDSLHSYLTDPMTYAVERAWKAGIVVVVAAGNDGLGEARLAVPANDPYMISVGGLEAASNSAFVIPDWATNGNMVRNPDIGAPGTSIESLRSPGSRADLEHPTARVGDDLFLGSGSSQAAAVTSGAAALLLQEQPSLTPDQVKAKLKRGADAGAVPFASEIYRGEGLLRVDVASSAPTFLATQLHPAALGTGSLHGSRGSASMTVLGITLEGEVTVLGNDWLGSSWTGSRWTGSRWTGSRWTDAEWMGSRWTGASWTGSRWTGSRWTGADWAGSRWTGAEWNEASWSGSRWTGSRWTGSSWSGSRWTGSSWSSAGWS
;
A
#
# COMPACT_ATOMS: atom_id res chain seq x y z
N MET A 1 -1.84 -60.32 -15.77
CA MET A 1 -1.92 -59.57 -17.04
C MET A 1 -2.80 -58.37 -16.81
N ALA A 2 -2.25 -57.17 -17.08
CA ALA A 2 -2.90 -55.88 -17.28
C ALA A 2 -4.07 -55.46 -16.37
N GLU A 3 -3.84 -54.45 -15.53
CA GLU A 3 -4.88 -53.48 -15.20
C GLU A 3 -4.30 -52.07 -15.16
N ARG A 4 -4.99 -51.17 -15.87
CA ARG A 4 -4.65 -49.77 -16.13
C ARG A 4 -5.09 -48.93 -14.93
N ASN A 5 -4.25 -48.00 -14.48
CA ASN A 5 -4.72 -46.82 -13.75
C ASN A 5 -4.16 -45.56 -14.42
N HIS A 6 -5.07 -44.79 -15.01
CA HIS A 6 -4.88 -43.42 -15.45
C HIS A 6 -5.22 -42.50 -14.29
N PHE A 7 -4.25 -41.71 -13.81
CA PHE A 7 -4.53 -40.47 -13.08
C PHE A 7 -3.90 -39.32 -13.86
N SER A 8 -4.76 -38.59 -14.56
CA SER A 8 -4.42 -37.36 -15.27
C SER A 8 -4.53 -36.20 -14.29
N GLY A 9 -3.41 -35.53 -14.03
CA GLY A 9 -3.37 -34.29 -13.25
C GLY A 9 -3.96 -33.13 -14.03
N THR A 10 -5.00 -32.51 -13.48
CA THR A 10 -5.56 -31.25 -13.96
C THR A 10 -4.94 -30.09 -13.18
N ARG A 11 -4.27 -29.20 -13.91
CA ARG A 11 -3.76 -27.91 -13.45
C ARG A 11 -4.94 -26.97 -13.14
N LEU A 12 -5.01 -26.45 -11.92
CA LEU A 12 -5.92 -25.38 -11.55
C LEU A 12 -5.35 -24.04 -12.03
N ALA A 13 -6.08 -23.39 -12.95
CA ALA A 13 -5.84 -22.02 -13.37
C ALA A 13 -6.52 -21.06 -12.38
N ARG A 14 -5.74 -20.14 -11.79
CA ARG A 14 -6.27 -18.99 -11.02
C ARG A 14 -7.02 -18.06 -11.99
N ARG A 15 -8.28 -17.77 -11.72
CA ARG A 15 -9.10 -16.79 -12.46
C ARG A 15 -9.26 -15.55 -11.60
N ALA A 16 -8.80 -14.40 -12.10
CA ALA A 16 -9.30 -13.10 -11.68
C ALA A 16 -10.72 -12.91 -12.26
N PHE A 17 -11.65 -12.37 -11.47
CA PHE A 17 -13.04 -12.15 -11.88
C PHE A 17 -13.24 -10.65 -12.13
N LEU A 18 -13.35 -10.24 -13.40
CA LEU A 18 -13.92 -8.94 -13.77
C LEU A 18 -15.44 -9.07 -13.76
N ILE A 19 -16.13 -8.26 -12.95
CA ILE A 19 -17.60 -8.17 -12.97
C ILE A 19 -18.00 -7.09 -13.97
N THR A 20 -18.70 -7.48 -15.03
CA THR A 20 -19.39 -6.58 -15.96
C THR A 20 -20.90 -6.79 -15.77
N THR A 21 -21.60 -5.83 -15.16
CA THR A 21 -23.06 -5.92 -14.97
C THR A 21 -23.78 -5.17 -16.10
N ALA A 22 -24.45 -5.93 -16.96
CA ALA A 22 -25.41 -5.44 -17.94
C ALA A 22 -26.82 -5.42 -17.32
N THR A 23 -27.52 -4.32 -17.57
CA THR A 23 -28.88 -3.99 -17.13
C THR A 23 -29.93 -4.94 -17.73
N THR A 24 -30.94 -5.34 -16.96
CA THR A 24 -32.26 -5.68 -17.53
C THR A 24 -33.39 -5.46 -16.53
N LEU A 25 -34.37 -4.68 -17.00
CA LEU A 25 -35.57 -4.19 -16.34
C LEU A 25 -36.67 -5.26 -16.35
N ALA A 26 -37.38 -5.47 -15.24
CA ALA A 26 -38.67 -6.17 -15.24
C ALA A 26 -39.66 -5.48 -14.28
N LEU A 27 -40.69 -4.86 -14.87
CA LEU A 27 -41.86 -4.31 -14.20
C LEU A 27 -42.70 -5.45 -13.56
N ALA A 28 -43.17 -5.23 -12.34
CA ALA A 28 -44.38 -5.86 -11.84
C ALA A 28 -45.19 -4.86 -11.00
N THR A 29 -46.35 -4.50 -11.54
CA THR A 29 -47.39 -3.66 -10.96
C THR A 29 -48.19 -4.40 -9.89
N PHE A 30 -48.45 -3.79 -8.74
CA PHE A 30 -49.69 -4.01 -7.99
C PHE A 30 -50.20 -2.72 -7.34
N ALA A 31 -51.52 -2.56 -7.41
CA ALA A 31 -52.28 -1.35 -7.19
C ALA A 31 -52.57 -1.02 -5.71
N ASN A 32 -52.81 0.27 -5.47
CA ASN A 32 -53.31 0.91 -4.25
C ASN A 32 -54.63 0.34 -3.71
N PRO A 33 -54.95 0.68 -2.45
CA PRO A 33 -56.19 1.43 -2.21
C PRO A 33 -55.98 2.76 -1.48
N VAL A 34 -57.03 3.56 -1.57
CA VAL A 34 -57.12 5.03 -1.48
C VAL A 34 -57.51 5.52 -0.08
N ASP A 35 -57.01 6.71 0.23
CA ASP A 35 -57.42 7.77 1.17
C ASP A 35 -57.65 7.50 2.68
N ALA A 36 -56.85 8.23 3.48
CA ALA A 36 -57.41 9.14 4.49
C ALA A 36 -56.49 10.34 4.72
N LYS A 37 -56.87 11.50 4.16
CA LYS A 37 -56.28 12.82 4.46
C LYS A 37 -56.50 13.18 5.94
N LYS A 38 -55.43 13.62 6.60
CA LYS A 38 -55.51 14.61 7.68
C LYS A 38 -54.27 15.48 7.67
N ASP A 39 -54.47 16.73 7.25
CA ASP A 39 -53.51 17.82 7.35
C ASP A 39 -53.03 17.98 8.81
N LYS A 40 -51.76 17.68 9.03
CA LYS A 40 -50.98 18.30 10.10
C LYS A 40 -49.79 18.97 9.43
N LYS A 41 -49.77 20.30 9.48
CA LYS A 41 -48.55 21.08 9.28
C LYS A 41 -47.53 20.59 10.30
N SER A 42 -46.69 19.63 9.90
CA SER A 42 -45.47 19.29 10.60
C SER A 42 -44.61 20.56 10.54
N LYS A 43 -44.41 21.18 11.70
CA LYS A 43 -43.20 21.99 11.88
C LYS A 43 -42.07 21.00 11.67
N THR A 44 -41.28 21.20 10.61
CA THR A 44 -39.95 20.61 10.50
C THR A 44 -39.20 21.04 11.76
N GLU A 45 -39.15 20.14 12.74
CA GLU A 45 -38.12 20.21 13.76
C GLU A 45 -36.78 20.19 13.01
N PRO A 46 -35.83 21.08 13.35
CA PRO A 46 -34.51 20.98 12.77
C PRO A 46 -34.00 19.57 13.07
N THR A 47 -33.61 18.85 12.01
CA THR A 47 -32.86 17.61 12.13
C THR A 47 -31.79 17.83 13.20
N PRO A 48 -31.68 16.97 14.22
CA PRO A 48 -30.67 17.14 15.25
C PRO A 48 -29.31 17.22 14.55
N THR A 49 -28.68 18.39 14.61
CA THR A 49 -27.35 18.62 14.07
C THR A 49 -26.42 17.67 14.79
N VAL A 50 -25.89 16.66 14.08
CA VAL A 50 -24.80 15.82 14.58
C VAL A 50 -23.69 16.78 15.01
N PRO A 51 -23.23 16.75 16.28
CA PRO A 51 -22.19 17.66 16.73
C PRO A 51 -20.94 17.46 15.87
N ILE A 52 -20.50 18.51 15.18
CA ILE A 52 -19.25 18.47 14.40
C ILE A 52 -18.10 18.44 15.41
N THR A 53 -17.40 17.31 15.46
CA THR A 53 -16.19 17.15 16.29
C THR A 53 -14.95 17.57 15.51
N LEU A 54 -13.83 17.83 16.18
CA LEU A 54 -12.57 18.16 15.50
C LEU A 54 -11.99 16.97 14.72
N GLY A 55 -12.37 15.74 15.07
CA GLY A 55 -11.93 14.51 14.40
C GLY A 55 -12.90 14.00 13.33
N SER A 56 -14.06 14.64 13.16
CA SER A 56 -14.96 14.30 12.05
C SER A 56 -14.29 14.60 10.71
N MET A 57 -14.59 13.79 9.68
CA MET A 57 -14.00 14.05 8.36
C MET A 57 -14.40 15.42 7.81
N TYR A 58 -15.57 15.96 8.18
CA TYR A 58 -15.96 17.34 7.86
C TYR A 58 -14.92 18.36 8.36
N SER A 59 -14.43 18.21 9.60
CA SER A 59 -13.40 19.09 10.17
C SER A 59 -12.01 18.79 9.62
N VAL A 60 -11.66 17.51 9.44
CA VAL A 60 -10.34 17.09 8.95
C VAL A 60 -10.05 17.66 7.57
N VAL A 61 -11.02 17.60 6.65
CA VAL A 61 -10.83 18.13 5.28
C VAL A 61 -10.68 19.65 5.26
N ASP A 62 -11.26 20.38 6.22
CA ASP A 62 -11.04 21.82 6.39
C ASP A 62 -9.66 22.10 7.00
N GLN A 63 -9.28 21.36 8.03
CA GLN A 63 -7.99 21.50 8.73
C GLN A 63 -6.79 21.36 7.78
N ILE A 64 -6.87 20.43 6.82
CA ILE A 64 -5.80 20.20 5.85
C ILE A 64 -6.00 20.96 4.53
N GLY A 65 -7.11 21.68 4.35
CA GLY A 65 -7.43 22.42 3.12
C GLY A 65 -7.85 21.56 1.93
N ALA A 66 -8.33 20.34 2.16
CA ALA A 66 -8.86 19.48 1.09
C ALA A 66 -10.18 20.02 0.51
N ARG A 67 -11.04 20.66 1.32
CA ARG A 67 -12.28 21.29 0.82
C ARG A 67 -12.00 22.36 -0.24
N THR A 68 -10.98 23.19 -0.04
CA THR A 68 -10.49 24.17 -1.03
C THR A 68 -10.09 23.53 -2.36
N MET A 69 -9.61 22.28 -2.34
CA MET A 69 -9.29 21.53 -3.56
C MET A 69 -10.58 21.07 -4.26
N TRP A 70 -11.57 20.61 -3.49
CA TRP A 70 -12.87 20.15 -4.02
C TRP A 70 -13.64 21.28 -4.71
N GLU A 71 -13.62 22.50 -4.16
CA GLU A 71 -14.19 23.71 -4.79
C GLU A 71 -13.63 23.98 -6.19
N ARG A 72 -12.43 23.48 -6.47
CA ARG A 72 -11.74 23.58 -7.76
C ARG A 72 -11.98 22.36 -8.66
N GLY A 73 -12.84 21.42 -8.24
CA GLY A 73 -13.12 20.16 -8.94
C GLY A 73 -12.05 19.08 -8.75
N ILE A 74 -11.14 19.25 -7.79
CA ILE A 74 -10.06 18.29 -7.50
C ILE A 74 -10.50 17.44 -6.31
N THR A 75 -11.02 16.24 -6.57
CA THR A 75 -11.64 15.31 -5.60
C THR A 75 -10.96 13.93 -5.53
N GLY A 76 -9.85 13.74 -6.24
CA GLY A 76 -9.11 12.48 -6.37
C GLY A 76 -9.51 11.64 -7.58
N ALA A 77 -10.41 12.13 -8.43
CA ALA A 77 -10.91 11.39 -9.58
C ALA A 77 -9.77 10.96 -10.52
N GLY A 78 -9.78 9.68 -10.93
CA GLY A 78 -8.76 9.12 -11.82
C GLY A 78 -7.42 8.82 -11.15
N VAL A 79 -7.36 8.79 -9.82
CA VAL A 79 -6.19 8.36 -9.06
C VAL A 79 -6.55 7.16 -8.20
N ASN A 80 -5.80 6.07 -8.36
CA ASN A 80 -6.07 4.83 -7.66
C ASN A 80 -5.09 4.64 -6.50
N VAL A 81 -5.63 4.32 -5.32
CA VAL A 81 -4.89 4.17 -4.06
C VAL A 81 -4.95 2.72 -3.60
N ALA A 82 -3.79 2.07 -3.50
CA ALA A 82 -3.67 0.76 -2.87
C ALA A 82 -3.61 0.89 -1.36
N VAL A 83 -4.44 0.13 -0.66
CA VAL A 83 -4.52 0.08 0.80
C VAL A 83 -4.07 -1.31 1.25
N ILE A 84 -2.82 -1.41 1.73
CA ILE A 84 -2.27 -2.65 2.30
C ILE A 84 -2.61 -2.67 3.79
N ASP A 85 -3.61 -3.47 4.17
CA ASP A 85 -4.20 -3.43 5.52
C ASP A 85 -4.99 -4.72 5.85
N THR A 86 -5.95 -4.69 6.78
CA THR A 86 -6.77 -5.84 7.21
C THR A 86 -7.92 -6.20 6.26
N GLY A 87 -8.05 -5.49 5.15
CA GLY A 87 -9.11 -5.62 4.14
C GLY A 87 -9.99 -4.38 4.07
N VAL A 88 -11.04 -4.44 3.23
CA VAL A 88 -12.06 -3.37 3.15
C VAL A 88 -13.44 -4.00 3.13
N ALA A 89 -14.30 -3.59 4.07
CA ALA A 89 -15.67 -4.07 4.15
C ALA A 89 -16.58 -3.39 3.09
N PRO A 90 -17.58 -4.12 2.55
CA PRO A 90 -18.54 -3.58 1.59
C PRO A 90 -19.60 -2.72 2.30
N VAL A 91 -19.23 -1.49 2.64
CA VAL A 91 -20.12 -0.50 3.29
C VAL A 91 -20.65 0.52 2.28
N ASP A 92 -21.80 1.15 2.59
CA ASP A 92 -22.51 2.04 1.65
C ASP A 92 -21.64 3.16 1.10
N ALA A 93 -20.81 3.79 1.94
CA ALA A 93 -19.91 4.86 1.54
C ALA A 93 -18.73 4.41 0.62
N LEU A 94 -18.59 3.09 0.42
CA LEU A 94 -17.63 2.45 -0.48
C LEU A 94 -18.29 1.62 -1.60
N SER A 95 -19.62 1.68 -1.74
CA SER A 95 -20.41 0.80 -2.61
C SER A 95 -20.44 1.18 -4.10
N GLY A 96 -19.87 2.33 -4.47
CA GLY A 96 -19.84 2.79 -5.87
C GLY A 96 -19.05 1.84 -6.78
N PRO A 97 -19.45 1.67 -8.06
CA PRO A 97 -18.80 0.73 -8.97
C PRO A 97 -17.32 1.05 -9.24
N ASP A 98 -16.95 2.33 -9.15
CA ASP A 98 -15.58 2.80 -9.36
C ASP A 98 -14.85 3.06 -8.02
N LYS A 99 -15.41 2.61 -6.90
CA LYS A 99 -14.91 2.96 -5.57
C LYS A 99 -13.89 1.95 -5.03
N VAL A 100 -14.23 0.66 -5.03
CA VAL A 100 -13.28 -0.42 -4.72
C VAL A 100 -13.17 -1.29 -5.97
N ILE A 101 -12.08 -1.12 -6.72
CA ILE A 101 -11.95 -1.66 -8.08
C ILE A 101 -11.19 -2.99 -8.15
N ALA A 102 -10.45 -3.33 -7.10
CA ALA A 102 -9.76 -4.60 -6.96
C ALA A 102 -9.67 -5.03 -5.49
N LEU A 103 -9.80 -6.33 -5.26
CA LEU A 103 -9.70 -6.98 -3.97
C LEU A 103 -8.66 -8.10 -4.07
N VAL A 104 -7.71 -8.12 -3.15
CA VAL A 104 -6.65 -9.13 -3.05
C VAL A 104 -6.56 -9.57 -1.61
N ASP A 105 -6.47 -10.88 -1.40
CA ASP A 105 -6.30 -11.46 -0.08
C ASP A 105 -5.03 -12.30 0.00
N LEU A 106 -4.08 -11.82 0.78
CA LEU A 106 -2.81 -12.45 1.12
C LEU A 106 -2.72 -12.76 2.63
N SER A 107 -3.83 -12.58 3.35
CA SER A 107 -3.90 -12.85 4.79
C SER A 107 -3.94 -14.36 5.08
N ALA A 108 -3.82 -14.71 6.36
CA ALA A 108 -4.06 -16.09 6.80
C ALA A 108 -5.54 -16.53 6.64
N GLU A 109 -6.44 -15.60 6.33
CA GLU A 109 -7.88 -15.84 6.16
C GLU A 109 -8.28 -16.04 4.69
N ALA A 110 -7.35 -15.97 3.75
CA ALA A 110 -7.64 -16.01 2.31
C ALA A 110 -8.40 -17.26 1.86
N GLU A 111 -8.25 -18.39 2.58
CA GLU A 111 -8.92 -19.66 2.30
C GLU A 111 -10.22 -19.86 3.11
N ILE A 112 -10.63 -18.89 3.93
CA ILE A 112 -11.86 -18.92 4.72
C ILE A 112 -12.94 -18.17 3.93
N GLU A 113 -13.93 -18.90 3.39
CA GLU A 113 -14.96 -18.35 2.49
C GLU A 113 -15.69 -17.14 3.09
N GLU A 114 -16.00 -17.17 4.38
CA GLU A 114 -16.72 -16.12 5.08
C GLU A 114 -15.86 -14.90 5.45
N ALA A 115 -14.54 -14.97 5.28
CA ALA A 115 -13.59 -13.90 5.61
C ALA A 115 -12.79 -13.39 4.41
N THR A 116 -12.72 -14.18 3.32
CA THR A 116 -11.91 -13.87 2.15
C THR A 116 -12.31 -12.52 1.55
N TYR A 117 -11.32 -11.66 1.31
CA TYR A 117 -11.47 -10.27 0.86
C TYR A 117 -12.18 -9.30 1.83
N LEU A 118 -12.70 -9.76 2.97
CA LEU A 118 -13.45 -8.92 3.90
C LEU A 118 -12.56 -8.39 5.02
N ASP A 119 -12.90 -7.20 5.50
CA ASP A 119 -12.25 -6.62 6.68
C ASP A 119 -12.87 -7.15 7.98
N THR A 120 -12.30 -8.25 8.45
CA THR A 120 -12.70 -8.93 9.69
C THR A 120 -12.18 -8.22 10.94
N TYR A 121 -11.12 -7.41 10.85
CA TYR A 121 -10.60 -6.66 11.99
C TYR A 121 -11.23 -5.27 12.12
N GLY A 122 -11.36 -4.52 11.01
CA GLY A 122 -12.01 -3.21 10.92
C GLY A 122 -11.10 -2.02 10.62
N HIS A 123 -9.77 -2.19 10.71
CA HIS A 123 -8.80 -1.10 10.53
C HIS A 123 -8.69 -0.63 9.07
N GLY A 124 -8.61 -1.56 8.12
CA GLY A 124 -8.49 -1.21 6.71
C GLY A 124 -9.72 -0.49 6.14
N THR A 125 -10.92 -0.83 6.59
CA THR A 125 -12.17 -0.10 6.25
C THR A 125 -12.13 1.33 6.78
N HIS A 126 -11.61 1.51 8.00
CA HIS A 126 -11.44 2.83 8.58
C HIS A 126 -10.42 3.67 7.77
N MET A 127 -9.30 3.07 7.32
CA MET A 127 -8.33 3.76 6.45
C MET A 127 -8.94 4.13 5.09
N ALA A 128 -9.63 3.16 4.45
CA ALA A 128 -10.33 3.36 3.18
C ALA A 128 -11.35 4.51 3.24
N GLY A 129 -12.08 4.60 4.35
CA GLY A 129 -13.01 5.70 4.62
C GLY A 129 -12.35 7.06 4.66
N ILE A 130 -11.22 7.20 5.38
CA ILE A 130 -10.46 8.45 5.48
C ILE A 130 -9.93 8.86 4.10
N ILE A 131 -9.44 7.90 3.32
CA ILE A 131 -8.87 8.18 1.99
C ILE A 131 -9.96 8.61 1.01
N ALA A 132 -11.00 7.79 0.82
CA ALA A 132 -11.91 7.94 -0.32
C ALA A 132 -13.39 7.61 -0.06
N GLY A 133 -13.80 7.44 1.20
CA GLY A 133 -15.21 7.20 1.53
C GLY A 133 -16.10 8.36 1.08
N ARG A 134 -17.31 8.07 0.63
CA ARG A 134 -18.26 9.11 0.19
C ARG A 134 -19.68 8.63 0.41
N THR A 135 -20.46 9.37 1.20
CA THR A 135 -21.91 9.15 1.29
C THR A 135 -22.52 9.08 -0.12
N PRO A 136 -23.27 8.03 -0.48
CA PRO A 136 -23.83 7.89 -1.82
C PRO A 136 -24.63 9.12 -2.25
N GLY A 137 -24.29 9.66 -3.43
CA GLY A 137 -24.94 10.85 -4.00
C GLY A 137 -24.51 12.19 -3.40
N ALA A 138 -23.67 12.22 -2.37
CA ALA A 138 -23.07 13.46 -1.86
C ALA A 138 -22.24 14.13 -2.96
N ASP A 139 -22.20 15.46 -3.03
CA ASP A 139 -21.38 16.24 -3.98
C ASP A 139 -20.27 16.99 -3.21
N PRO A 140 -18.97 16.65 -3.42
CA PRO A 140 -17.86 17.32 -2.77
C PRO A 140 -17.84 18.84 -2.96
N THR A 141 -18.40 19.35 -4.07
CA THR A 141 -18.41 20.79 -4.36
C THR A 141 -19.42 21.58 -3.51
N THR A 142 -20.39 20.89 -2.91
CA THR A 142 -21.38 21.50 -1.98
C THR A 142 -21.21 20.98 -0.55
N ALA A 143 -20.12 20.26 -0.27
CA ALA A 143 -19.85 19.61 1.01
C ALA A 143 -19.96 20.54 2.24
N GLU A 144 -19.63 21.81 2.08
CA GLU A 144 -19.68 22.82 3.15
C GLU A 144 -21.08 22.99 3.74
N ASP A 145 -22.12 22.89 2.90
CA ASP A 145 -23.51 23.04 3.31
C ASP A 145 -24.11 21.74 3.89
N HIS A 146 -23.34 20.65 3.89
CA HIS A 146 -23.77 19.29 4.23
C HIS A 146 -22.88 18.62 5.28
N PRO A 147 -22.85 19.13 6.53
CA PRO A 147 -22.05 18.56 7.61
C PRO A 147 -22.46 17.14 8.02
N GLU A 148 -23.62 16.66 7.59
CA GLU A 148 -24.09 15.29 7.78
C GLU A 148 -23.44 14.29 6.82
N TRP A 149 -22.83 14.74 5.72
CA TRP A 149 -22.20 13.85 4.76
C TRP A 149 -20.83 13.40 5.25
N PHE A 150 -20.57 12.10 5.08
CA PHE A 150 -19.25 11.53 5.27
C PHE A 150 -18.48 11.59 3.95
N MET A 151 -17.33 12.28 3.95
CA MET A 151 -16.41 12.32 2.82
C MET A 151 -14.96 12.19 3.29
N GLY A 152 -14.27 11.18 2.79
CA GLY A 152 -12.82 11.06 2.87
C GLY A 152 -12.12 12.19 2.13
N VAL A 153 -10.81 12.30 2.27
CA VAL A 153 -10.00 13.40 1.72
C VAL A 153 -10.05 13.48 0.18
N ALA A 154 -10.04 12.32 -0.49
CA ALA A 154 -10.12 12.17 -1.94
C ALA A 154 -11.37 11.35 -2.30
N PRO A 155 -12.57 11.93 -2.17
CA PRO A 155 -13.84 11.19 -2.23
C PRO A 155 -14.15 10.59 -3.61
N ASP A 156 -13.38 10.90 -4.66
CA ASP A 156 -13.47 10.31 -6.01
C ASP A 156 -12.28 9.44 -6.42
N ALA A 157 -11.31 9.24 -5.53
CA ALA A 157 -10.28 8.23 -5.75
C ALA A 157 -10.90 6.82 -5.71
N SER A 158 -10.32 5.91 -6.49
CA SER A 158 -10.61 4.48 -6.43
C SER A 158 -9.63 3.78 -5.50
N LEU A 159 -10.08 2.72 -4.86
CA LEU A 159 -9.32 1.94 -3.90
C LEU A 159 -9.02 0.53 -4.41
N ILE A 160 -7.84 0.04 -4.09
CA ILE A 160 -7.47 -1.37 -4.21
C ILE A 160 -7.26 -1.90 -2.80
N SER A 161 -8.08 -2.86 -2.38
CA SER A 161 -7.91 -3.52 -1.08
C SER A 161 -6.87 -4.63 -1.22
N VAL A 162 -5.77 -4.51 -0.49
CA VAL A 162 -4.75 -5.55 -0.38
C VAL A 162 -4.75 -6.04 1.06
N LYS A 163 -5.55 -7.07 1.33
CA LYS A 163 -5.71 -7.65 2.66
C LYS A 163 -4.48 -8.50 2.99
N VAL A 164 -3.74 -8.09 4.02
CA VAL A 164 -2.59 -8.81 4.57
C VAL A 164 -2.81 -9.20 6.04
N GLY A 165 -3.70 -8.51 6.75
CA GLY A 165 -4.03 -8.79 8.14
C GLY A 165 -5.25 -9.69 8.33
N ASP A 166 -5.26 -10.41 9.45
CA ASP A 166 -6.36 -11.27 9.87
C ASP A 166 -7.33 -10.58 10.86
N ASN A 167 -8.34 -11.31 11.34
CA ASN A 167 -9.33 -10.83 12.31
C ASN A 167 -8.74 -10.37 13.65
N SER A 168 -7.51 -10.73 14.00
CA SER A 168 -6.83 -10.21 15.19
C SER A 168 -6.09 -8.90 14.94
N GLY A 169 -6.04 -8.44 13.69
CA GLY A 169 -5.20 -7.32 13.26
C GLY A 169 -3.73 -7.73 13.11
N ALA A 170 -3.41 -9.02 13.21
CA ALA A 170 -2.04 -9.48 13.06
C ALA A 170 -1.65 -9.45 11.59
N VAL A 171 -0.46 -8.89 11.34
CA VAL A 171 0.12 -8.72 10.00
C VAL A 171 1.57 -9.16 10.06
N ASP A 172 1.98 -10.08 9.19
CA ASP A 172 3.38 -10.47 9.06
C ASP A 172 4.11 -9.62 8.01
N VAL A 173 5.37 -9.29 8.28
CA VAL A 173 6.24 -8.56 7.35
C VAL A 173 6.30 -9.21 5.97
N SER A 174 6.34 -10.55 5.89
CA SER A 174 6.38 -11.24 4.60
C SER A 174 5.10 -11.05 3.77
N GLN A 175 3.94 -10.90 4.42
CA GLN A 175 2.67 -10.63 3.73
C GLN A 175 2.61 -9.20 3.21
N VAL A 176 3.11 -8.23 4.00
CA VAL A 176 3.21 -6.84 3.54
C VAL A 176 4.15 -6.73 2.35
N ILE A 177 5.32 -7.39 2.40
CA ILE A 177 6.25 -7.41 1.25
C ILE A 177 5.59 -8.02 0.03
N ALA A 178 4.87 -9.14 0.18
CA ALA A 178 4.11 -9.75 -0.91
C ALA A 178 3.00 -8.81 -1.45
N GLY A 179 2.33 -8.06 -0.57
CA GLY A 179 1.35 -7.04 -0.95
C GLY A 179 1.96 -5.89 -1.75
N VAL A 180 3.13 -5.39 -1.34
CA VAL A 180 3.88 -4.36 -2.08
C VAL A 180 4.30 -4.88 -3.45
N ASP A 181 4.84 -6.10 -3.52
CA ASP A 181 5.21 -6.73 -4.80
C ASP A 181 3.99 -6.89 -5.73
N TRP A 182 2.84 -7.32 -5.19
CA TRP A 182 1.59 -7.42 -5.95
C TRP A 182 1.15 -6.05 -6.50
N VAL A 183 1.23 -5.00 -5.68
CA VAL A 183 0.90 -3.64 -6.11
C VAL A 183 1.82 -3.19 -7.24
N ILE A 184 3.13 -3.42 -7.14
CA ILE A 184 4.08 -3.08 -8.21
C ILE A 184 3.76 -3.84 -9.50
N GLU A 185 3.44 -5.14 -9.40
CA GLU A 185 3.15 -5.98 -10.56
C GLU A 185 1.90 -5.53 -11.33
N HIS A 186 0.89 -5.00 -10.61
CA HIS A 186 -0.39 -4.60 -11.20
C HIS A 186 -0.55 -3.08 -11.33
N ALA A 187 0.49 -2.29 -11.00
CA ALA A 187 0.43 -0.83 -10.99
C ALA A 187 0.03 -0.25 -12.35
N ASP A 188 0.60 -0.75 -13.44
CA ASP A 188 0.29 -0.30 -14.80
C ASP A 188 -1.13 -0.70 -15.24
N GLU A 189 -1.60 -1.89 -14.84
CA GLU A 189 -2.93 -2.41 -15.21
C GLU A 189 -4.05 -1.65 -14.49
N LEU A 190 -3.81 -1.36 -13.21
CA LEU A 190 -4.79 -0.74 -12.32
C LEU A 190 -4.52 0.75 -12.08
N ASP A 191 -3.59 1.37 -12.83
CA ASP A 191 -3.14 2.76 -12.67
C ASP A 191 -2.94 3.16 -11.20
N ILE A 192 -2.23 2.33 -10.43
CA ILE A 192 -2.01 2.57 -9.00
C ILE A 192 -0.94 3.66 -8.86
N ARG A 193 -1.31 4.76 -8.21
CA ARG A 193 -0.44 5.93 -8.07
C ARG A 193 -0.03 6.22 -6.63
N VAL A 194 -0.80 5.73 -5.67
CA VAL A 194 -0.54 5.90 -4.23
C VAL A 194 -0.64 4.55 -3.53
N LEU A 195 0.27 4.29 -2.60
CA LEU A 195 0.24 3.15 -1.68
C LEU A 195 0.19 3.66 -0.25
N ASN A 196 -0.93 3.39 0.42
CA ASN A 196 -1.10 3.63 1.84
C ASN A 196 -0.65 2.39 2.63
N LEU A 197 0.32 2.56 3.52
CA LEU A 197 0.78 1.52 4.43
C LEU A 197 0.70 2.01 5.87
N SER A 198 -0.45 1.75 6.49
CA SER A 198 -0.75 2.08 7.89
C SER A 198 -0.29 0.94 8.84
N PHE A 199 0.95 0.49 8.65
CA PHE A 199 1.60 -0.59 9.38
C PHE A 199 3.03 -0.19 9.73
N GLY A 200 3.56 -0.74 10.83
CA GLY A 200 4.98 -0.63 11.14
C GLY A 200 5.46 -1.78 12.02
N SER A 201 6.75 -2.11 11.92
CA SER A 201 7.45 -2.99 12.86
C SER A 201 8.50 -2.22 13.66
N ASP A 202 8.87 -2.76 14.81
CA ASP A 202 9.94 -2.25 15.67
C ASP A 202 11.31 -2.84 15.31
N SER A 203 11.51 -3.23 14.04
CA SER A 203 12.78 -3.79 13.57
C SER A 203 13.98 -2.91 13.91
N LEU A 204 15.06 -3.55 14.34
CA LEU A 204 16.35 -2.89 14.59
C LEU A 204 17.24 -2.76 13.36
N HIS A 205 16.80 -3.25 12.19
CA HIS A 205 17.58 -3.13 10.97
C HIS A 205 17.71 -1.68 10.52
N SER A 206 18.84 -1.39 9.87
CA SER A 206 18.97 -0.18 9.07
C SER A 206 18.00 -0.25 7.89
N TYR A 207 17.42 0.89 7.49
CA TYR A 207 16.66 0.97 6.23
C TYR A 207 17.48 0.49 5.01
N LEU A 208 18.82 0.54 5.09
CA LEU A 208 19.68 0.04 4.02
C LEU A 208 19.66 -1.48 3.87
N THR A 209 19.36 -2.20 4.94
CA THR A 209 19.41 -3.67 4.97
C THR A 209 18.05 -4.29 5.14
N ASP A 210 17.08 -3.58 5.68
CA ASP A 210 15.77 -4.17 5.98
C ASP A 210 15.02 -4.60 4.69
N PRO A 211 14.47 -5.82 4.63
CA PRO A 211 13.69 -6.28 3.48
C PRO A 211 12.40 -5.49 3.24
N MET A 212 11.73 -5.00 4.28
CA MET A 212 10.52 -4.19 4.15
C MET A 212 10.82 -2.84 3.50
N THR A 213 11.88 -2.15 3.95
CA THR A 213 12.28 -0.85 3.37
C THR A 213 12.69 -1.01 1.91
N TYR A 214 13.40 -2.09 1.59
CA TYR A 214 13.71 -2.43 0.21
C TYR A 214 12.46 -2.64 -0.65
N ALA A 215 11.45 -3.37 -0.15
CA ALA A 215 10.20 -3.56 -0.88
C ALA A 215 9.49 -2.24 -1.19
N VAL A 216 9.35 -1.35 -0.20
CA VAL A 216 8.67 -0.05 -0.42
C VAL A 216 9.51 0.91 -1.28
N GLU A 217 10.84 0.85 -1.23
CA GLU A 217 11.70 1.58 -2.17
C GLU A 217 11.49 1.14 -3.62
N ARG A 218 11.20 -0.15 -3.87
CA ARG A 218 10.86 -0.63 -5.22
C ARG A 218 9.56 -0.01 -5.72
N ALA A 219 8.54 0.11 -4.86
CA ALA A 219 7.29 0.78 -5.21
C ALA A 219 7.52 2.26 -5.51
N TRP A 220 8.31 2.94 -4.67
CA TRP A 220 8.71 4.34 -4.89
C TRP A 220 9.40 4.54 -6.25
N LYS A 221 10.39 3.69 -6.56
CA LYS A 221 11.13 3.72 -7.83
C LYS A 221 10.27 3.32 -9.04
N ALA A 222 9.18 2.57 -8.83
CA ALA A 222 8.18 2.28 -9.86
C ALA A 222 7.24 3.48 -10.14
N GLY A 223 7.39 4.60 -9.42
CA GLY A 223 6.60 5.80 -9.63
C GLY A 223 5.35 5.89 -8.75
N ILE A 224 5.20 4.99 -7.77
CA ILE A 224 4.09 4.98 -6.81
C ILE A 224 4.47 5.85 -5.61
N VAL A 225 3.59 6.77 -5.22
CA VAL A 225 3.75 7.54 -3.98
C VAL A 225 3.47 6.63 -2.79
N VAL A 226 4.46 6.40 -1.94
CA VAL A 226 4.30 5.55 -0.74
C VAL A 226 4.20 6.40 0.51
N VAL A 227 3.09 6.24 1.24
CA VAL A 227 2.79 6.95 2.49
C VAL A 227 2.74 5.95 3.64
N VAL A 228 3.51 6.23 4.69
CA VAL A 228 3.75 5.30 5.80
C VAL A 228 3.52 5.96 7.15
N ALA A 229 2.88 5.23 8.07
CA ALA A 229 2.64 5.67 9.44
C ALA A 229 3.96 5.72 10.25
N ALA A 230 4.17 6.77 11.04
CA ALA A 230 5.40 6.95 11.83
C ALA A 230 5.57 5.95 13.00
N GLY A 231 4.48 5.44 13.55
CA GLY A 231 4.46 4.62 14.77
C GLY A 231 3.64 5.23 15.90
N ASN A 232 3.27 4.39 16.88
CA ASN A 232 2.42 4.75 18.02
C ASN A 232 3.03 4.31 19.38
N ASP A 233 4.36 4.20 19.46
CA ASP A 233 5.10 3.63 20.59
C ASP A 233 5.28 4.60 21.77
N GLY A 234 4.72 5.80 21.67
CA GLY A 234 4.73 6.81 22.73
C GLY A 234 5.90 7.78 22.71
N LEU A 235 5.75 8.85 23.52
CA LEU A 235 6.76 9.90 23.64
C LEU A 235 8.10 9.36 24.17
N GLY A 236 9.19 9.71 23.49
CA GLY A 236 10.55 9.39 23.93
C GLY A 236 11.13 8.13 23.28
N GLU A 237 10.34 7.38 22.51
CA GLU A 237 10.87 6.36 21.62
C GLU A 237 11.58 7.05 20.45
N ALA A 238 12.91 7.07 20.49
CA ALA A 238 13.73 7.82 19.54
C ALA A 238 13.92 7.09 18.20
N ARG A 239 12.87 6.47 17.67
CA ARG A 239 12.94 5.82 16.37
C ARG A 239 11.56 5.59 15.75
N LEU A 240 11.43 5.99 14.49
CA LEU A 240 10.27 5.65 13.68
C LEU A 240 10.17 4.14 13.46
N ALA A 241 8.94 3.65 13.35
CA ALA A 241 8.68 2.29 12.93
C ALA A 241 9.24 2.02 11.52
N VAL A 242 9.49 0.76 11.18
CA VAL A 242 9.85 0.35 9.82
C VAL A 242 8.56 0.10 9.04
N PRO A 243 8.36 0.68 7.84
CA PRO A 243 9.36 1.35 6.99
C PRO A 243 9.39 2.89 7.05
N ALA A 244 8.77 3.54 8.02
CA ALA A 244 8.84 5.00 8.18
C ALA A 244 10.26 5.53 8.44
N ASN A 245 11.17 4.70 8.95
CA ASN A 245 12.59 5.02 9.06
C ASN A 245 13.31 5.19 7.70
N ASP A 246 12.72 4.75 6.59
CA ASP A 246 13.26 4.94 5.26
C ASP A 246 13.09 6.40 4.80
N PRO A 247 14.16 7.07 4.34
CA PRO A 247 14.12 8.48 3.97
C PRO A 247 13.43 8.73 2.62
N TYR A 248 13.21 7.74 1.74
CA TYR A 248 12.45 7.94 0.50
C TYR A 248 10.96 8.13 0.77
N MET A 249 10.39 7.34 1.68
CA MET A 249 8.95 7.28 1.96
C MET A 249 8.42 8.59 2.54
N ILE A 250 7.13 8.88 2.36
CA ILE A 250 6.45 9.96 3.09
C ILE A 250 6.05 9.42 4.45
N SER A 251 6.87 9.68 5.48
CA SER A 251 6.56 9.30 6.85
C SER A 251 5.67 10.34 7.52
N VAL A 252 4.55 9.90 8.11
CA VAL A 252 3.53 10.79 8.66
C VAL A 252 3.35 10.58 10.16
N GLY A 253 3.59 11.64 10.93
CA GLY A 253 3.29 11.68 12.36
C GLY A 253 1.81 11.98 12.61
N GLY A 254 1.26 11.39 13.67
CA GLY A 254 -0.11 11.66 14.12
C GLY A 254 -0.19 12.91 14.99
N LEU A 255 -1.15 13.78 14.70
CA LEU A 255 -1.41 15.02 15.45
C LEU A 255 -2.82 15.03 16.05
N GLU A 256 -2.95 15.69 17.20
CA GLU A 256 -4.24 15.93 17.84
C GLU A 256 -4.70 17.37 17.61
N ALA A 257 -5.91 17.54 17.08
CA ALA A 257 -6.49 18.86 16.88
C ALA A 257 -6.92 19.46 18.24
N ALA A 258 -6.30 20.59 18.62
CA ALA A 258 -6.78 21.43 19.72
C ALA A 258 -7.80 22.48 19.24
N SER A 259 -7.76 22.81 17.94
CA SER A 259 -8.76 23.57 17.18
C SER A 259 -8.58 23.28 15.69
N ASN A 260 -9.40 23.87 14.82
CA ASN A 260 -9.23 23.73 13.36
C ASN A 260 -7.91 24.28 12.79
N SER A 261 -7.13 25.02 13.58
CA SER A 261 -5.86 25.64 13.13
C SER A 261 -4.69 25.41 14.08
N ALA A 262 -4.90 24.65 15.16
CA ALA A 262 -3.88 24.41 16.17
C ALA A 262 -3.90 22.96 16.62
N PHE A 263 -2.72 22.36 16.67
CA PHE A 263 -2.51 20.94 16.93
C PHE A 263 -1.46 20.74 18.01
N VAL A 264 -1.59 19.63 18.74
CA VAL A 264 -0.65 19.18 19.76
C VAL A 264 -0.13 17.80 19.42
N ILE A 265 0.97 17.42 20.07
CA ILE A 265 1.54 16.08 19.95
C ILE A 265 0.82 15.17 20.96
N PRO A 266 0.13 14.11 20.53
CA PRO A 266 -0.48 13.17 21.45
C PRO A 266 0.58 12.31 22.15
N ASP A 267 0.22 11.75 23.29
CA ASP A 267 1.14 10.97 24.14
C ASP A 267 1.61 9.64 23.52
N TRP A 268 0.83 9.10 22.58
CA TRP A 268 1.16 7.90 21.81
C TRP A 268 2.06 8.17 20.60
N ALA A 269 2.30 9.43 20.19
CA ALA A 269 3.07 9.71 18.99
C ALA A 269 4.54 9.29 19.13
N THR A 270 5.04 8.50 18.18
CA THR A 270 6.47 8.17 18.07
C THR A 270 7.26 9.37 17.53
N ASN A 271 8.45 9.63 18.08
CA ASN A 271 9.39 10.61 17.54
C ASN A 271 10.48 10.00 16.66
N GLY A 272 11.08 10.86 15.83
CA GLY A 272 12.37 10.62 15.23
C GLY A 272 13.54 10.82 16.17
N ASN A 273 14.74 10.72 15.58
CA ASN A 273 16.03 10.81 16.27
C ASN A 273 16.87 12.02 15.87
N MET A 274 16.24 13.09 15.35
CA MET A 274 16.87 14.27 14.75
C MET A 274 17.58 14.02 13.41
N VAL A 275 17.94 12.78 13.07
CA VAL A 275 18.49 12.42 11.75
C VAL A 275 17.36 12.05 10.80
N ARG A 276 16.45 11.20 11.27
CA ARG A 276 15.21 10.83 10.59
C ARG A 276 14.04 11.08 11.54
N ASN A 277 13.25 12.08 11.20
CA ASN A 277 11.98 12.43 11.82
C ASN A 277 10.86 12.18 10.81
N PRO A 278 9.57 12.15 11.20
CA PRO A 278 8.48 12.17 10.24
C PRO A 278 8.67 13.34 9.25
N ASP A 279 8.21 13.19 8.01
CA ASP A 279 8.34 14.25 7.01
C ASP A 279 7.33 15.38 7.28
N ILE A 280 6.12 15.00 7.70
CA ILE A 280 4.99 15.87 7.99
C ILE A 280 4.13 15.25 9.10
N GLY A 281 3.24 16.05 9.69
CA GLY A 281 2.18 15.58 10.59
C GLY A 281 0.80 15.78 9.97
N ALA A 282 -0.15 14.92 10.30
CA ALA A 282 -1.55 15.05 9.89
C ALA A 282 -2.50 14.67 11.03
N PRO A 283 -3.79 15.09 10.98
CA PRO A 283 -4.78 14.70 11.98
C PRO A 283 -4.82 13.18 12.16
N GLY A 284 -4.65 12.74 13.40
CA GLY A 284 -4.56 11.31 13.74
C GLY A 284 -5.22 10.93 15.07
N THR A 285 -5.70 11.86 15.87
CA THR A 285 -6.40 11.56 17.14
C THR A 285 -7.91 11.64 16.99
N SER A 286 -8.62 10.61 17.44
CA SER A 286 -10.09 10.54 17.49
C SER A 286 -10.75 10.84 16.14
N ILE A 287 -10.18 10.31 15.06
CA ILE A 287 -10.69 10.48 13.71
C ILE A 287 -11.91 9.58 13.53
N GLU A 288 -13.03 10.16 13.08
CA GLU A 288 -14.24 9.43 12.74
C GLU A 288 -14.13 8.93 11.30
N SER A 289 -14.23 7.61 11.09
CA SER A 289 -14.25 7.03 9.76
C SER A 289 -15.17 5.82 9.70
N LEU A 290 -15.26 5.19 8.52
CA LEU A 290 -16.15 4.09 8.24
C LEU A 290 -15.90 2.91 9.19
N ARG A 291 -16.99 2.44 9.77
CA ARG A 291 -17.07 1.25 10.59
C ARG A 291 -17.08 0.00 9.71
N SER A 292 -16.46 -1.09 10.17
CA SER A 292 -16.72 -2.44 9.64
C SER A 292 -17.64 -3.19 10.61
N PRO A 293 -18.96 -3.28 10.35
CA PRO A 293 -19.90 -3.89 11.29
C PRO A 293 -19.61 -5.37 11.54
N GLY A 294 -19.55 -5.78 12.80
CA GLY A 294 -19.30 -7.17 13.18
C GLY A 294 -17.83 -7.59 13.13
N SER A 295 -16.93 -6.70 12.72
CA SER A 295 -15.49 -6.89 12.83
C SER A 295 -15.03 -6.97 14.28
N ARG A 296 -13.82 -7.50 14.53
CA ARG A 296 -13.28 -7.61 15.89
C ARG A 296 -13.18 -6.26 16.59
N ALA A 297 -12.60 -5.23 15.95
CA ALA A 297 -12.49 -3.91 16.56
C ALA A 297 -13.87 -3.34 16.89
N ASP A 298 -14.84 -3.54 16.00
CA ASP A 298 -16.22 -3.15 16.22
C ASP A 298 -16.81 -3.82 17.47
N LEU A 299 -16.63 -5.13 17.63
CA LEU A 299 -17.17 -5.91 18.75
C LEU A 299 -16.45 -5.63 20.08
N GLU A 300 -15.13 -5.47 20.06
CA GLU A 300 -14.31 -5.28 21.26
C GLU A 300 -14.33 -3.83 21.78
N HIS A 301 -14.60 -2.85 20.92
CA HIS A 301 -14.63 -1.43 21.30
C HIS A 301 -15.97 -0.74 20.95
N PRO A 302 -17.10 -1.16 21.54
CA PRO A 302 -18.41 -0.61 21.22
C PRO A 302 -18.55 0.89 21.54
N THR A 303 -17.73 1.42 22.45
CA THR A 303 -17.71 2.86 22.81
C THR A 303 -17.07 3.73 21.73
N ALA A 304 -16.33 3.16 20.80
CA ALA A 304 -15.74 3.88 19.67
C ALA A 304 -16.72 4.02 18.49
N ARG A 305 -17.88 3.34 18.54
CA ARG A 305 -18.91 3.46 17.50
C ARG A 305 -19.56 4.85 17.55
N VAL A 306 -19.71 5.48 16.39
CA VAL A 306 -20.38 6.77 16.23
C VAL A 306 -21.55 6.58 15.27
N GLY A 307 -22.76 6.59 15.81
CA GLY A 307 -23.94 6.18 15.05
C GLY A 307 -23.84 4.73 14.55
N ASP A 308 -24.46 4.45 13.42
CA ASP A 308 -24.50 3.10 12.85
C ASP A 308 -23.33 2.82 11.89
N ASP A 309 -22.77 3.87 11.28
CA ASP A 309 -21.87 3.76 10.13
C ASP A 309 -20.42 4.15 10.42
N LEU A 310 -20.14 4.82 11.54
CA LEU A 310 -18.82 5.37 11.84
C LEU A 310 -18.19 4.75 13.09
N PHE A 311 -16.88 4.87 13.16
CA PHE A 311 -16.02 4.36 14.21
C PHE A 311 -14.89 5.34 14.47
N LEU A 312 -14.50 5.53 15.73
CA LEU A 312 -13.40 6.40 16.15
C LEU A 312 -12.08 5.63 16.17
N GLY A 313 -11.03 6.24 15.61
CA GLY A 313 -9.67 5.70 15.62
C GLY A 313 -8.63 6.76 15.97
N SER A 314 -7.56 6.33 16.63
CA SER A 314 -6.40 7.17 16.94
C SER A 314 -5.11 6.47 16.54
N GLY A 315 -4.22 7.19 15.87
CA GLY A 315 -2.92 6.67 15.46
C GLY A 315 -2.30 7.43 14.28
N SER A 316 -1.01 7.18 14.06
CA SER A 316 -0.30 7.60 12.85
C SER A 316 -0.85 6.90 11.59
N SER A 317 -1.55 5.78 11.74
CA SER A 317 -2.33 5.11 10.69
C SER A 317 -3.36 6.05 10.04
N GLN A 318 -4.16 6.74 10.85
CA GLN A 318 -5.15 7.71 10.39
C GLN A 318 -4.47 8.88 9.67
N ALA A 319 -3.36 9.38 10.22
CA ALA A 319 -2.59 10.47 9.64
C ALA A 319 -2.00 10.09 8.26
N ALA A 320 -1.50 8.85 8.12
CA ALA A 320 -1.05 8.31 6.84
C ALA A 320 -2.20 8.23 5.83
N ALA A 321 -3.39 7.76 6.23
CA ALA A 321 -4.57 7.72 5.37
C ALA A 321 -5.02 9.12 4.91
N VAL A 322 -5.04 10.11 5.80
CA VAL A 322 -5.32 11.52 5.45
C VAL A 322 -4.32 12.01 4.38
N THR A 323 -3.04 11.71 4.59
CA THR A 323 -1.96 12.11 3.67
C THR A 323 -2.04 11.38 2.32
N SER A 324 -2.44 10.10 2.31
CA SER A 324 -2.66 9.33 1.08
C SER A 324 -3.76 9.93 0.23
N GLY A 325 -4.87 10.35 0.84
CA GLY A 325 -5.91 11.11 0.13
C GLY A 325 -5.39 12.45 -0.41
N ALA A 326 -4.62 13.20 0.39
CA ALA A 326 -4.02 14.45 -0.08
C ALA A 326 -3.06 14.26 -1.26
N ALA A 327 -2.27 13.18 -1.26
CA ALA A 327 -1.42 12.80 -2.39
C ALA A 327 -2.26 12.51 -3.64
N ALA A 328 -3.41 11.83 -3.49
CA ALA A 328 -4.32 11.59 -4.61
C ALA A 328 -4.90 12.90 -5.19
N LEU A 329 -5.25 13.87 -4.34
CA LEU A 329 -5.68 15.21 -4.81
C LEU A 329 -4.59 15.91 -5.63
N LEU A 330 -3.34 15.90 -5.15
CA LEU A 330 -2.21 16.49 -5.89
C LEU A 330 -1.94 15.80 -7.22
N LEU A 331 -2.08 14.47 -7.27
CA LEU A 331 -1.87 13.68 -8.48
C LEU A 331 -2.99 13.87 -9.50
N GLN A 332 -4.24 14.11 -9.08
CA GLN A 332 -5.29 14.51 -10.01
C GLN A 332 -4.99 15.88 -10.62
N GLU A 333 -4.60 16.85 -9.79
CA GLU A 333 -4.29 18.21 -10.26
C GLU A 333 -3.06 18.22 -11.21
N GLN A 334 -2.03 17.44 -10.87
CA GLN A 334 -0.75 17.41 -11.58
C GLN A 334 -0.32 15.96 -11.84
N PRO A 335 -0.89 15.28 -12.86
CA PRO A 335 -0.69 13.84 -13.09
C PRO A 335 0.75 13.40 -13.36
N SER A 336 1.61 14.33 -13.80
CA SER A 336 3.01 14.06 -14.12
C SER A 336 3.96 14.17 -12.92
N LEU A 337 3.46 14.48 -11.71
CA LEU A 337 4.33 14.55 -10.53
C LEU A 337 4.96 13.19 -10.24
N THR A 338 6.26 13.19 -10.00
CA THR A 338 6.97 12.02 -9.47
C THR A 338 6.76 11.91 -7.96
N PRO A 339 6.99 10.73 -7.35
CA PRO A 339 6.93 10.57 -5.90
C PRO A 339 7.78 11.58 -5.12
N ASP A 340 9.00 11.85 -5.60
CA ASP A 340 9.90 12.85 -5.00
C ASP A 340 9.30 14.27 -5.02
N GLN A 341 8.59 14.63 -6.10
CA GLN A 341 7.95 15.92 -6.23
C GLN A 341 6.70 16.04 -5.36
N VAL A 342 5.90 14.97 -5.23
CA VAL A 342 4.75 14.92 -4.32
C VAL A 342 5.24 15.12 -2.88
N LYS A 343 6.25 14.36 -2.45
CA LYS A 343 6.87 14.51 -1.13
C LYS A 343 7.38 15.93 -0.89
N ALA A 344 8.13 16.50 -1.84
CA ALA A 344 8.66 17.84 -1.72
C ALA A 344 7.56 18.93 -1.62
N LYS A 345 6.47 18.78 -2.36
CA LYS A 345 5.31 19.68 -2.29
C LYS A 345 4.60 19.61 -0.95
N LEU A 346 4.30 18.40 -0.47
CA LEU A 346 3.63 18.20 0.82
C LEU A 346 4.46 18.77 1.97
N LYS A 347 5.76 18.47 2.00
CA LYS A 347 6.70 19.02 2.99
C LYS A 347 6.75 20.55 2.99
N ARG A 348 6.82 21.16 1.80
CA ARG A 348 6.90 22.62 1.68
C ARG A 348 5.58 23.32 2.01
N GLY A 349 4.46 22.67 1.73
CA GLY A 349 3.14 23.20 2.04
C GLY A 349 2.78 23.10 3.52
N ALA A 350 3.51 22.29 4.30
CA ALA A 350 3.19 22.05 5.69
C ALA A 350 3.21 23.32 6.55
N ASP A 351 2.24 23.44 7.46
CA ASP A 351 2.11 24.55 8.39
C ASP A 351 2.87 24.25 9.68
N ALA A 352 4.10 24.76 9.76
CA ALA A 352 4.93 24.68 10.95
C ALA A 352 4.38 25.47 12.15
N GLY A 353 3.53 26.48 11.91
CA GLY A 353 2.97 27.35 12.93
C GLY A 353 1.74 26.76 13.63
N ALA A 354 1.06 25.80 12.98
CA ALA A 354 -0.08 25.08 13.54
C ALA A 354 0.29 24.13 14.69
N VAL A 355 1.57 23.83 14.89
CA VAL A 355 2.05 22.88 15.90
C VAL A 355 3.21 23.51 16.70
N PRO A 356 3.30 23.33 18.02
CA PRO A 356 4.41 23.85 18.82
C PRO A 356 5.81 23.54 18.23
N PHE A 357 6.69 24.55 18.22
CA PHE A 357 8.03 24.47 17.59
C PHE A 357 8.94 23.41 18.22
N ALA A 358 8.82 23.14 19.53
CA ALA A 358 9.64 22.16 20.25
C ALA A 358 9.38 20.69 19.85
N SER A 359 8.55 20.45 18.83
CA SER A 359 8.03 19.15 18.45
C SER A 359 8.44 18.70 17.05
N GLU A 360 9.47 19.30 16.42
CA GLU A 360 9.93 18.96 15.06
C GLU A 360 10.18 17.44 14.88
N ILE A 361 10.73 16.79 15.91
CA ILE A 361 10.98 15.33 15.88
C ILE A 361 9.71 14.48 15.79
N TYR A 362 8.52 15.03 16.08
CA TYR A 362 7.23 14.35 16.00
C TYR A 362 6.43 14.73 14.75
N ARG A 363 6.58 15.96 14.26
CA ARG A 363 5.72 16.54 13.20
C ARG A 363 6.41 16.77 11.87
N GLY A 364 7.74 16.63 11.79
CA GLY A 364 8.51 17.05 10.64
C GLY A 364 8.31 18.53 10.33
N GLU A 365 8.00 18.84 9.07
CA GLU A 365 7.85 20.21 8.59
C GLU A 365 6.60 20.91 9.17
N GLY A 366 5.60 20.18 9.67
CA GLY A 366 4.38 20.77 10.25
C GLY A 366 3.11 20.00 9.88
N LEU A 367 1.96 20.65 10.12
CA LEU A 367 0.65 20.12 9.73
C LEU A 367 0.51 20.08 8.20
N LEU A 368 0.06 18.96 7.66
CA LEU A 368 -0.32 18.81 6.27
C LEU A 368 -1.33 19.88 5.83
N ARG A 369 -1.00 20.60 4.75
CA ARG A 369 -1.89 21.55 4.07
C ARG A 369 -1.85 21.33 2.57
N VAL A 370 -2.82 20.58 2.04
CA VAL A 370 -2.83 20.17 0.63
C VAL A 370 -3.15 21.33 -0.31
N ASP A 371 -3.95 22.29 0.13
CA ASP A 371 -4.21 23.54 -0.59
C ASP A 371 -2.93 24.36 -0.80
N VAL A 372 -2.11 24.50 0.25
CA VAL A 372 -0.82 25.19 0.18
C VAL A 372 0.18 24.38 -0.67
N ALA A 373 0.23 23.05 -0.48
CA ALA A 373 1.08 22.16 -1.26
C ALA A 373 0.76 22.18 -2.76
N SER A 374 -0.53 22.31 -3.13
CA SER A 374 -0.98 22.41 -4.52
C SER A 374 -0.39 23.64 -5.22
N SER A 375 -0.38 24.77 -4.51
CA SER A 375 0.12 26.06 -4.98
C SER A 375 1.65 26.19 -4.91
N ALA A 376 2.33 25.32 -4.17
CA ALA A 376 3.79 25.32 -4.08
C ALA A 376 4.42 25.08 -5.47
N PRO A 377 5.54 25.74 -5.83
CA PRO A 377 6.16 25.51 -7.13
C PRO A 377 6.63 24.05 -7.28
N THR A 378 6.45 23.48 -8.47
CA THR A 378 6.94 22.14 -8.80
C THR A 378 8.43 22.23 -9.15
N PHE A 379 9.29 21.71 -8.27
CA PHE A 379 10.74 21.68 -8.50
C PHE A 379 11.15 20.38 -9.19
N LEU A 380 12.35 20.37 -9.77
CA LEU A 380 13.07 19.13 -10.05
C LEU A 380 13.60 18.57 -8.72
N ALA A 381 12.69 18.00 -7.93
CA ALA A 381 13.04 17.28 -6.71
C ALA A 381 13.54 15.88 -7.09
N THR A 382 14.69 15.50 -6.56
CA THR A 382 15.23 14.15 -6.69
C THR A 382 15.89 13.77 -5.38
N GLN A 383 15.45 12.66 -4.80
CA GLN A 383 16.06 12.13 -3.59
C GLN A 383 17.35 11.38 -3.94
N LEU A 384 18.41 11.60 -3.15
CA LEU A 384 19.75 11.04 -3.39
C LEU A 384 20.22 10.14 -2.23
N HIS A 385 19.27 9.56 -1.50
CA HIS A 385 19.58 8.65 -0.40
C HIS A 385 20.16 7.32 -0.95
N PRO A 386 21.14 6.71 -0.26
CA PRO A 386 21.59 5.38 -0.62
C PRO A 386 20.40 4.39 -0.62
N ALA A 387 20.31 3.58 -1.66
CA ALA A 387 19.21 2.63 -1.82
C ALA A 387 19.30 1.48 -0.81
N ALA A 388 18.15 1.08 -0.27
CA ALA A 388 17.99 -0.17 0.43
C ALA A 388 18.41 -1.38 -0.43
N LEU A 389 19.06 -2.34 0.22
CA LEU A 389 19.57 -3.57 -0.41
C LEU A 389 18.74 -4.80 -0.03
N GLY A 390 17.95 -4.72 1.04
CA GLY A 390 17.09 -5.83 1.50
C GLY A 390 17.84 -7.06 1.99
N THR A 391 19.14 -6.96 2.30
CA THR A 391 20.00 -8.09 2.65
C THR A 391 19.86 -8.58 4.10
N GLY A 392 19.02 -7.92 4.90
CA GLY A 392 18.73 -8.27 6.29
C GLY A 392 17.81 -9.49 6.38
N SER A 393 17.70 -10.05 7.58
CA SER A 393 16.84 -11.21 7.84
C SER A 393 15.36 -10.81 7.90
N LEU A 394 14.45 -11.69 7.49
CA LEU A 394 13.02 -11.49 7.70
C LEU A 394 12.67 -11.48 9.18
N HIS A 395 13.26 -12.40 9.96
CA HIS A 395 13.03 -12.43 11.41
C HIS A 395 13.44 -11.13 12.09
N GLY A 396 14.58 -10.54 11.70
CA GLY A 396 14.98 -9.23 12.23
C GLY A 396 14.07 -8.08 11.77
N SER A 397 13.47 -8.20 10.58
CA SER A 397 12.50 -7.22 10.06
C SER A 397 11.15 -7.26 10.80
N ARG A 398 10.78 -8.41 11.38
CA ARG A 398 9.60 -8.53 12.24
C ARG A 398 9.74 -7.78 13.56
N GLY A 399 10.97 -7.61 14.05
CA GLY A 399 11.22 -7.01 15.36
C GLY A 399 10.70 -7.90 16.49
N SER A 400 10.01 -7.31 17.47
CA SER A 400 9.39 -8.04 18.58
C SER A 400 8.00 -8.61 18.25
N ALA A 401 7.40 -8.17 17.15
CA ALA A 401 6.11 -8.69 16.70
C ALA A 401 6.26 -10.12 16.19
N SER A 402 5.49 -11.06 16.75
CA SER A 402 5.40 -12.43 16.26
C SER A 402 3.95 -12.79 16.01
N MET A 403 3.67 -13.30 14.81
CA MET A 403 2.34 -13.77 14.43
C MET A 403 2.24 -15.26 14.69
N THR A 404 1.06 -15.72 15.11
CA THR A 404 0.79 -17.15 15.34
C THR A 404 -0.23 -17.64 14.32
N VAL A 405 0.18 -18.59 13.48
CA VAL A 405 -0.66 -19.19 12.44
C VAL A 405 -0.99 -20.63 12.86
N LEU A 406 -2.28 -20.95 13.00
CA LEU A 406 -2.73 -22.29 13.41
C LEU A 406 -2.07 -22.82 14.70
N GLY A 407 -1.79 -21.91 15.65
CA GLY A 407 -1.14 -22.24 16.92
C GLY A 407 0.39 -22.38 16.86
N ILE A 408 1.01 -22.08 15.72
CA ILE A 408 2.47 -22.05 15.55
C ILE A 408 2.92 -20.60 15.42
N THR A 409 3.76 -20.15 16.34
CA THR A 409 4.40 -18.83 16.26
C THR A 409 5.44 -18.82 15.14
N LEU A 410 5.34 -17.84 14.24
CA LEU A 410 6.29 -17.65 13.15
C LEU A 410 7.63 -17.16 13.71
N GLU A 411 8.68 -17.95 13.49
CA GLU A 411 10.03 -17.73 13.98
C GLU A 411 11.04 -18.03 12.87
N GLY A 412 12.13 -17.27 12.82
CA GLY A 412 13.19 -17.44 11.81
C GLY A 412 12.80 -17.01 10.38
N GLU A 413 13.56 -17.48 9.40
CA GLU A 413 13.46 -17.11 7.99
C GLU A 413 12.39 -17.94 7.28
N VAL A 414 11.13 -17.80 7.69
CA VAL A 414 9.97 -18.46 7.06
C VAL A 414 8.84 -17.47 6.86
N THR A 415 8.09 -17.62 5.79
CA THR A 415 6.89 -16.82 5.48
C THR A 415 5.65 -17.35 6.21
N VAL A 416 4.55 -16.58 6.18
CA VAL A 416 3.24 -17.03 6.73
C VAL A 416 2.77 -18.37 6.16
N LEU A 417 3.16 -18.70 4.92
CA LEU A 417 2.78 -19.94 4.24
C LEU A 417 3.72 -21.12 4.58
N GLY A 418 4.68 -20.93 5.50
CA GLY A 418 5.65 -21.94 5.89
C GLY A 418 6.76 -22.19 4.86
N ASN A 419 6.87 -21.37 3.81
CA ASN A 419 7.99 -21.42 2.87
C ASN A 419 9.20 -20.70 3.46
N ASP A 420 10.40 -21.23 3.24
CA ASP A 420 11.66 -20.56 3.59
C ASP A 420 11.71 -19.16 2.97
N TRP A 421 11.98 -18.15 3.80
CA TRP A 421 12.32 -16.82 3.36
C TRP A 421 13.77 -16.81 2.89
N LEU A 422 13.93 -16.66 1.60
CA LEU A 422 15.23 -16.46 0.99
C LEU A 422 15.38 -14.96 0.73
N GLY A 423 15.91 -14.21 1.71
CA GLY A 423 16.19 -12.77 1.59
C GLY A 423 17.19 -12.42 0.48
N SER A 424 17.81 -13.43 -0.14
CA SER A 424 18.65 -13.34 -1.34
C SER A 424 17.97 -13.84 -2.63
N SER A 425 16.69 -14.23 -2.59
CA SER A 425 15.93 -14.65 -3.77
C SER A 425 15.20 -13.45 -4.40
N TRP A 426 15.69 -13.04 -5.57
CA TRP A 426 15.13 -11.94 -6.33
C TRP A 426 14.05 -12.50 -7.27
N THR A 427 12.78 -12.44 -6.85
CA THR A 427 11.63 -12.78 -7.70
C THR A 427 11.10 -11.50 -8.35
N GLY A 428 11.21 -11.42 -9.68
CA GLY A 428 10.73 -10.27 -10.44
C GLY A 428 10.15 -10.72 -11.78
N SER A 429 8.97 -10.21 -12.14
CA SER A 429 8.29 -10.57 -13.39
C SER A 429 9.07 -10.13 -14.63
N ARG A 430 9.83 -9.02 -14.57
CA ARG A 430 10.73 -8.53 -15.63
C ARG A 430 11.97 -7.84 -15.05
N TRP A 431 13.15 -8.15 -15.60
CA TRP A 431 14.41 -7.48 -15.26
C TRP A 431 14.95 -6.70 -16.48
N THR A 432 14.97 -5.38 -16.39
CA THR A 432 15.48 -4.46 -17.43
C THR A 432 16.60 -3.60 -16.88
N GLY A 433 17.83 -3.79 -17.36
CA GLY A 433 19.00 -2.99 -16.96
C GLY A 433 20.02 -2.85 -18.08
N SER A 434 20.68 -1.69 -18.21
CA SER A 434 21.61 -1.42 -19.32
C SER A 434 22.98 -2.12 -19.15
N ARG A 435 23.43 -2.37 -17.92
CA ARG A 435 24.66 -3.10 -17.59
C ARG A 435 24.51 -3.82 -16.25
N TRP A 436 24.90 -5.10 -16.21
CA TRP A 436 24.93 -5.92 -14.99
C TRP A 436 26.38 -6.28 -14.66
N THR A 437 26.91 -5.73 -13.57
CA THR A 437 28.32 -5.88 -13.17
C THR A 437 28.42 -6.33 -11.71
N GLY A 438 28.95 -7.54 -11.47
CA GLY A 438 29.13 -8.09 -10.12
C GLY A 438 30.38 -8.98 -10.06
N SER A 439 31.16 -8.90 -8.97
CA SER A 439 32.42 -9.66 -8.87
C SER A 439 32.21 -11.15 -8.69
N ARG A 440 31.14 -11.61 -8.03
CA ARG A 440 30.74 -13.02 -7.89
C ARG A 440 29.21 -13.09 -7.84
N TRP A 441 28.61 -14.00 -8.61
CA TRP A 441 27.17 -14.28 -8.62
C TRP A 441 26.98 -15.66 -7.99
N THR A 442 26.60 -15.70 -6.71
CA THR A 442 26.57 -16.91 -5.88
C THR A 442 25.22 -17.03 -5.17
N ASP A 443 24.14 -17.29 -5.91
CA ASP A 443 22.78 -17.38 -5.34
C ASP A 443 22.07 -18.66 -5.82
N ALA A 444 21.21 -19.23 -4.97
CA ALA A 444 20.62 -20.56 -5.18
C ALA A 444 19.60 -20.61 -6.33
N GLU A 445 18.72 -19.63 -6.50
CA GLU A 445 17.75 -19.63 -7.61
C GLU A 445 17.48 -18.22 -8.15
N TRP A 446 17.46 -18.08 -9.48
CA TRP A 446 17.12 -16.86 -10.21
C TRP A 446 15.88 -17.11 -11.07
N MET A 447 14.78 -16.38 -10.81
CA MET A 447 13.50 -16.56 -11.49
C MET A 447 12.98 -15.24 -12.07
N GLY A 448 12.73 -15.21 -13.38
CA GLY A 448 12.12 -14.06 -14.05
C GLY A 448 11.65 -14.38 -15.46
N SER A 449 10.52 -13.83 -15.90
CA SER A 449 9.93 -14.21 -17.20
C SER A 449 10.73 -13.68 -18.40
N ARG A 450 11.46 -12.57 -18.23
CA ARG A 450 12.24 -11.91 -19.31
C ARG A 450 13.46 -11.19 -18.73
N TRP A 451 14.63 -11.47 -19.30
CA TRP A 451 15.92 -10.91 -18.90
C TRP A 451 16.52 -10.11 -20.05
N THR A 452 16.66 -8.79 -19.87
CA THR A 452 17.21 -7.90 -20.91
C THR A 452 18.36 -7.05 -20.37
N GLY A 453 19.53 -7.14 -21.00
CA GLY A 453 20.66 -6.26 -20.68
C GLY A 453 21.78 -6.29 -21.71
N ALA A 454 22.40 -5.13 -21.97
CA ALA A 454 23.37 -5.01 -23.06
C ALA A 454 24.68 -5.76 -22.79
N SER A 455 25.13 -5.87 -21.54
CA SER A 455 26.38 -6.56 -21.16
C SER A 455 26.27 -7.18 -19.77
N TRP A 456 26.69 -8.44 -19.67
CA TRP A 456 26.67 -9.26 -18.45
C TRP A 456 28.10 -9.67 -18.11
N THR A 457 28.65 -9.14 -17.02
CA THR A 457 30.05 -9.39 -16.62
C THR A 457 30.16 -9.82 -15.16
N GLY A 458 30.72 -11.00 -14.90
CA GLY A 458 31.08 -11.45 -13.56
C GLY A 458 32.21 -12.48 -13.56
N SER A 459 32.95 -12.63 -12.45
CA SER A 459 34.12 -13.54 -12.44
C SER A 459 33.76 -15.01 -12.20
N ARG A 460 32.64 -15.31 -11.53
CA ARG A 460 32.08 -16.67 -11.31
C ARG A 460 30.56 -16.62 -11.28
N TRP A 461 29.91 -17.64 -11.84
CA TRP A 461 28.46 -17.84 -11.87
C TRP A 461 28.14 -19.21 -11.23
N THR A 462 27.48 -19.20 -10.07
CA THR A 462 27.09 -20.42 -9.34
C THR A 462 25.69 -20.30 -8.73
N GLY A 463 24.79 -21.23 -9.05
CA GLY A 463 23.45 -21.39 -8.46
C GLY A 463 22.85 -22.78 -8.69
N SER A 464 21.75 -23.11 -7.99
CA SER A 464 21.03 -24.39 -8.13
C SER A 464 19.99 -24.41 -9.26
N ARG A 465 19.39 -23.27 -9.65
CA ARG A 465 18.43 -23.20 -10.77
C ARG A 465 18.29 -21.80 -11.38
N TRP A 466 18.37 -21.69 -12.71
CA TRP A 466 18.08 -20.46 -13.46
C TRP A 466 16.90 -20.69 -14.41
N THR A 467 15.84 -19.90 -14.28
CA THR A 467 14.63 -20.04 -15.11
C THR A 467 14.18 -18.69 -15.69
N GLY A 468 13.99 -18.64 -17.02
CA GLY A 468 13.37 -17.49 -17.68
C GLY A 468 12.99 -17.75 -19.13
N ALA A 469 11.89 -17.15 -19.63
CA ALA A 469 11.38 -17.47 -20.97
C ALA A 469 12.30 -16.91 -22.08
N ASP A 470 12.67 -15.62 -22.02
CA ASP A 470 13.58 -15.02 -22.99
C ASP A 470 14.81 -14.39 -22.31
N TRP A 471 16.00 -14.81 -22.74
CA TRP A 471 17.31 -14.28 -22.32
C TRP A 471 17.94 -13.48 -23.45
N ALA A 472 18.10 -12.16 -23.27
CA ALA A 472 18.65 -11.28 -24.30
C ALA A 472 19.77 -10.37 -23.77
N GLY A 473 20.98 -10.55 -24.33
CA GLY A 473 22.08 -9.61 -24.08
C GLY A 473 23.20 -9.65 -25.09
N SER A 474 23.83 -8.51 -25.37
CA SER A 474 24.81 -8.44 -26.47
C SER A 474 26.14 -9.11 -26.12
N ARG A 475 26.58 -9.15 -24.85
CA ARG A 475 27.81 -9.82 -24.41
C ARG A 475 27.64 -10.51 -23.06
N TRP A 476 28.14 -11.74 -22.95
CA TRP A 476 28.12 -12.57 -21.76
C TRP A 476 29.56 -13.02 -21.43
N THR A 477 30.11 -12.61 -20.28
CA THR A 477 31.49 -12.95 -19.90
C THR A 477 31.55 -13.49 -18.47
N GLY A 478 32.10 -14.69 -18.29
CA GLY A 478 32.33 -15.33 -16.98
C GLY A 478 33.57 -16.23 -16.97
N ALA A 479 34.39 -16.25 -15.92
CA ALA A 479 35.58 -17.11 -15.91
C ALA A 479 35.25 -18.60 -15.66
N GLU A 480 34.23 -18.91 -14.85
CA GLU A 480 33.76 -20.28 -14.60
C GLU A 480 32.23 -20.31 -14.58
N TRP A 481 31.65 -21.29 -15.28
CA TRP A 481 30.21 -21.53 -15.40
C TRP A 481 29.91 -22.96 -14.91
N ASN A 482 29.53 -23.20 -13.65
CA ASN A 482 29.43 -24.56 -13.08
C ASN A 482 28.09 -24.80 -12.35
N GLU A 483 27.10 -25.48 -12.94
CA GLU A 483 25.74 -25.56 -12.36
C GLU A 483 24.88 -26.82 -12.66
N ALA A 484 23.75 -26.99 -11.96
CA ALA A 484 22.87 -28.16 -12.10
C ALA A 484 21.89 -28.08 -13.29
N SER A 485 21.16 -26.99 -13.52
CA SER A 485 20.29 -26.88 -14.71
C SER A 485 19.99 -25.45 -15.16
N TRP A 486 20.08 -25.21 -16.47
CA TRP A 486 19.68 -23.97 -17.15
C TRP A 486 18.40 -24.20 -17.98
N SER A 487 17.35 -23.40 -17.79
CA SER A 487 16.14 -23.47 -18.62
C SER A 487 15.64 -22.11 -19.10
N GLY A 488 15.47 -21.99 -20.42
CA GLY A 488 14.77 -20.87 -21.02
C GLY A 488 14.31 -21.13 -22.46
N SER A 489 13.20 -20.54 -22.90
CA SER A 489 12.63 -20.84 -24.22
C SER A 489 13.42 -20.18 -25.36
N ARG A 490 14.00 -18.99 -25.19
CA ARG A 490 14.94 -18.38 -26.15
C ARG A 490 16.18 -17.80 -25.50
N TRP A 491 17.33 -18.01 -26.15
CA TRP A 491 18.63 -17.48 -25.76
C TRP A 491 19.24 -16.66 -26.90
N THR A 492 19.56 -15.39 -26.66
CA THR A 492 20.17 -14.50 -27.66
C THR A 492 21.38 -13.77 -27.10
N GLY A 493 22.55 -13.92 -27.75
CA GLY A 493 23.70 -13.08 -27.44
C GLY A 493 24.82 -13.09 -28.47
N SER A 494 25.45 -11.92 -28.68
CA SER A 494 26.41 -11.75 -29.79
C SER A 494 27.81 -12.31 -29.48
N ARG A 495 28.21 -12.45 -28.20
CA ARG A 495 29.43 -13.14 -27.77
C ARG A 495 29.26 -13.77 -26.38
N TRP A 496 29.79 -14.98 -26.23
CA TRP A 496 29.86 -15.73 -24.97
C TRP A 496 31.33 -16.08 -24.70
N THR A 497 31.83 -15.79 -23.49
CA THR A 497 33.22 -16.11 -23.12
C THR A 497 33.32 -16.77 -21.75
N GLY A 498 34.09 -17.87 -21.64
CA GLY A 498 34.49 -18.40 -20.33
C GLY A 498 35.55 -19.50 -20.33
N SER A 499 36.31 -19.59 -19.24
CA SER A 499 37.47 -20.49 -19.09
C SER A 499 37.13 -21.90 -18.58
N SER A 500 35.93 -22.14 -18.02
CA SER A 500 35.40 -23.49 -17.76
C SER A 500 33.87 -23.51 -17.79
N TRP A 501 33.30 -24.64 -18.23
CA TRP A 501 31.86 -24.87 -18.37
C TRP A 501 31.48 -26.25 -17.83
N SER A 502 30.57 -26.34 -16.85
CA SER A 502 29.94 -27.58 -16.39
C SER A 502 28.45 -27.37 -16.07
N GLY A 503 27.62 -28.36 -16.44
CA GLY A 503 26.16 -28.27 -16.42
C GLY A 503 25.50 -29.64 -16.46
N SER A 504 24.56 -29.99 -15.57
CA SER A 504 23.89 -31.32 -15.63
C SER A 504 22.72 -31.38 -16.62
N ARG A 505 22.05 -30.25 -16.91
CA ARG A 505 21.05 -30.09 -18.00
C ARG A 505 21.01 -28.66 -18.56
N TRP A 506 20.91 -28.54 -19.88
CA TRP A 506 20.64 -27.28 -20.59
C TRP A 506 19.40 -27.46 -21.47
N THR A 507 18.43 -26.54 -21.39
CA THR A 507 17.20 -26.62 -22.19
C THR A 507 16.87 -25.29 -22.85
N GLY A 508 16.60 -25.31 -24.16
CA GLY A 508 16.04 -24.16 -24.88
C GLY A 508 15.51 -24.51 -26.26
N SER A 509 14.47 -23.77 -26.69
CA SER A 509 13.76 -24.03 -27.96
C SER A 509 14.37 -23.29 -29.15
N SER A 510 15.19 -22.27 -28.90
CA SER A 510 16.02 -21.60 -29.93
C SER A 510 17.26 -20.94 -29.30
N TRP A 511 18.37 -20.98 -30.03
CA TRP A 511 19.68 -20.42 -29.64
C TRP A 511 20.23 -19.58 -30.79
N SER A 512 20.66 -18.34 -30.51
CA SER A 512 21.39 -17.54 -31.49
C SER A 512 22.68 -16.96 -30.89
N SER A 513 23.81 -17.23 -31.55
CA SER A 513 25.12 -16.67 -31.23
C SER A 513 25.92 -16.34 -32.49
N ALA A 514 26.81 -15.34 -32.41
CA ALA A 514 27.74 -14.99 -33.50
C ALA A 514 29.16 -15.57 -33.28
N GLY A 515 29.42 -16.18 -32.12
CA GLY A 515 30.69 -16.85 -31.80
C GLY A 515 30.77 -17.34 -30.35
N TRP A 516 31.50 -18.42 -30.14
CA TRP A 516 31.86 -19.00 -28.85
C TRP A 516 33.39 -18.93 -28.72
N SER A 517 33.93 -18.45 -27.60
CA SER A 517 35.37 -18.44 -27.34
C SER A 517 35.71 -18.71 -25.89
#